data_AF-A0A525CLW1-F1
#
_entry.id   AF-A0A525CLW1-F1
#
_cell.length_a   1.000
_cell.length_b   1.000
_cell.length_c   1.000
_cell.angle_alpha   90.00
_cell.angle_beta   90.00
_cell.angle_gamma   90.00
#
_symmetry.space_group_name_H-M   'P 1'
#
loop_
_entity.id
_entity.type
_entity.pdbx_description
1 polymer ?
#
loop_
_entity_poly.entity_id
_entity_poly.type
_entity_poly.pdbx_seq_one_letter_code
_entity_poly.pdbx_strand_id
1 'polypeptide(L)'
;MKSSLLTLIALALLASAGLAGCSAGVQYTGGNQDAEIAGAPYHEHAMQNLLLGRRYMAQGRYELARERFLIGLAAAQNPEMKRILAQEVQGCDMMVQSQR
;
A
#
# COMPACT_ATOMS: atom_id res chain seq x y z
N MET A 1 26.43 -14.29 -41.22
CA MET A 1 25.04 -14.45 -40.73
C MET A 1 24.92 -14.91 -39.27
N LYS A 2 25.95 -15.53 -38.65
CA LYS A 2 25.91 -15.97 -37.23
C LYS A 2 26.20 -14.83 -36.23
N SER A 3 26.97 -13.83 -36.64
CA SER A 3 27.40 -12.71 -35.77
C SER A 3 26.26 -11.74 -35.39
N SER A 4 25.24 -11.58 -36.25
CA SER A 4 24.07 -10.72 -35.96
C SER A 4 23.10 -11.34 -34.96
N LEU A 5 23.07 -12.67 -34.85
CA LEU A 5 22.18 -13.37 -33.91
C LEU A 5 22.69 -13.26 -32.47
N LEU A 6 24.02 -13.31 -32.29
CA LEU A 6 24.66 -13.13 -30.99
C LEU A 6 24.53 -11.70 -30.46
N THR A 7 24.51 -10.70 -31.35
CA THR A 7 24.34 -9.29 -30.96
C THR A 7 22.91 -9.00 -30.49
N LEU A 8 21.90 -9.60 -31.13
CA LEU A 8 20.51 -9.46 -30.73
C LEU A 8 20.22 -10.12 -29.37
N ILE A 9 20.81 -11.27 -29.09
CA ILE A 9 20.67 -11.96 -27.79
C ILE A 9 21.37 -11.18 -26.67
N ALA A 10 22.56 -10.62 -26.95
CA ALA A 10 23.27 -9.77 -25.99
C ALA A 10 22.49 -8.48 -25.65
N LEU A 11 21.82 -7.87 -26.65
CA LEU A 11 21.01 -6.68 -26.44
C LEU A 11 19.73 -6.97 -25.63
N ALA A 12 19.12 -8.15 -25.82
CA ALA A 12 17.96 -8.58 -25.06
C ALA A 12 18.27 -8.86 -23.58
N LEU A 13 19.45 -9.40 -23.25
CA LEU A 13 19.87 -9.62 -21.86
C LEU A 13 20.20 -8.32 -21.11
N LEU A 14 20.72 -7.29 -21.79
CA LEU A 14 20.99 -6.00 -21.16
C LEU A 14 19.72 -5.23 -20.77
N ALA A 15 18.60 -5.46 -21.47
CA ALA A 15 17.34 -4.78 -21.19
C ALA A 15 16.63 -5.25 -19.91
N SER A 16 16.94 -6.45 -19.41
CA SER A 16 16.33 -7.03 -18.20
C SER A 16 16.93 -6.56 -16.87
N ALA A 17 18.05 -5.83 -16.87
CA ALA A 17 18.75 -5.42 -15.64
C ALA A 17 18.25 -4.08 -15.03
N GLY A 18 17.30 -3.39 -15.67
CA GLY A 18 16.89 -2.03 -15.28
C GLY A 18 15.72 -1.92 -14.29
N LEU A 19 15.12 -3.02 -13.83
CA LEU A 19 13.95 -2.99 -12.91
C LEU A 19 14.31 -3.40 -11.47
N ALA A 20 15.60 -3.46 -11.13
CA ALA A 20 16.05 -3.62 -9.74
C ALA A 20 15.77 -2.33 -8.95
N GLY A 21 14.54 -2.24 -8.43
CA GLY A 21 14.19 -1.58 -7.18
C GLY A 21 14.75 -0.18 -6.96
N CYS A 22 14.00 0.83 -7.39
CA CYS A 22 14.00 2.15 -6.74
C CYS A 22 13.36 2.05 -5.34
N SER A 23 13.95 1.25 -4.46
CA SER A 23 13.75 1.36 -3.02
C SER A 23 14.72 2.43 -2.55
N ALA A 24 14.40 3.69 -2.85
CA ALA A 24 15.07 4.82 -2.23
C ALA A 24 14.90 4.63 -0.72
N GLY A 25 16.00 4.24 -0.07
CA GLY A 25 16.04 3.94 1.35
C GLY A 25 15.57 5.14 2.15
N VAL A 26 14.39 5.03 2.73
CA VAL A 26 13.94 5.91 3.80
C VAL A 26 14.96 5.78 4.93
N GLN A 27 15.75 6.84 5.15
CA GLN A 27 16.52 7.01 6.37
C GLN A 27 15.55 7.05 7.54
N TYR A 28 15.44 5.94 8.27
CA TYR A 28 14.94 5.97 9.64
C TYR A 28 16.03 6.63 10.49
N THR A 29 16.06 7.96 10.50
CA THR A 29 16.69 8.68 11.60
C THR A 29 15.91 8.33 12.85
N GLY A 30 16.51 7.50 13.70
CA GLY A 30 16.06 7.20 15.05
C GLY A 30 16.07 8.47 15.87
N GLY A 31 15.04 9.30 15.68
CA GLY A 31 14.67 10.36 16.58
C GLY A 31 14.04 9.71 17.80
N ASN A 32 14.66 9.94 18.94
CA ASN A 32 14.18 9.61 20.27
C ASN A 32 12.76 10.20 20.43
N GLN A 33 11.74 9.41 20.10
CA GLN A 33 10.38 9.70 20.46
C GLN A 33 10.13 8.91 21.72
N ASP A 34 10.09 9.64 22.84
CA ASP A 34 9.33 9.30 24.03
C ASP A 34 7.85 9.13 23.61
N ALA A 35 7.58 8.08 22.82
CA ALA A 35 6.26 7.69 22.42
C ALA A 35 5.68 7.01 23.66
N GLU A 36 5.13 7.86 24.52
CA GLU A 36 4.08 7.55 25.46
C GLU A 36 3.31 6.34 24.94
N ILE A 37 3.54 5.18 25.58
CA ILE A 37 2.78 3.96 25.33
C ILE A 37 1.39 4.24 25.89
N ALA A 38 0.64 5.08 25.19
CA ALA A 38 -0.76 5.33 25.42
C ALA A 38 -1.48 4.01 25.09
N GLY A 39 -1.87 3.29 26.14
CA GLY A 39 -2.64 2.05 26.02
C GLY A 39 -3.74 2.21 24.98
N ALA A 40 -3.74 1.34 23.97
CA ALA A 40 -4.43 1.53 22.71
C ALA A 40 -5.94 1.88 22.88
N PRO A 41 -6.41 3.06 22.43
CA PRO A 41 -7.82 3.33 22.21
C PRO A 41 -8.23 3.00 20.77
N TYR A 42 -7.46 2.15 20.07
CA TYR A 42 -7.83 1.66 18.75
C TYR A 42 -8.62 0.38 18.94
N HIS A 43 -9.92 0.44 18.61
CA HIS A 43 -10.75 -0.75 18.59
C HIS A 43 -10.13 -1.76 17.63
N GLU A 44 -9.73 -2.93 18.14
CA GLU A 44 -8.99 -3.97 17.42
C GLU A 44 -9.58 -4.26 16.03
N HIS A 45 -10.91 -4.30 15.93
CA HIS A 45 -11.62 -4.50 14.67
C HIS A 45 -11.36 -3.42 13.63
N ALA A 46 -11.27 -2.15 14.02
CA ALA A 46 -10.98 -1.05 13.10
C ALA A 46 -9.56 -1.19 12.53
N MET A 47 -8.58 -1.50 13.39
CA MET A 47 -7.20 -1.68 12.98
C MET A 47 -7.03 -2.92 12.09
N GLN A 48 -7.67 -4.04 12.44
CA GLN A 48 -7.63 -5.27 11.65
C GLN A 48 -8.20 -5.04 10.23
N ASN A 49 -9.33 -4.33 10.13
CA ASN A 49 -9.94 -4.02 8.85
C ASN A 49 -9.12 -3.02 8.04
N LEU A 50 -8.46 -2.04 8.68
CA LEU A 50 -7.49 -1.16 8.02
C LEU A 50 -6.34 -1.96 7.39
N LEU A 51 -5.74 -2.87 8.14
CA LEU A 51 -4.64 -3.71 7.66
C LEU A 51 -5.09 -4.62 6.50
N LEU A 52 -6.26 -5.24 6.63
CA LEU A 52 -6.78 -6.12 5.59
C LEU A 52 -7.16 -5.34 4.32
N GLY A 53 -7.77 -4.17 4.46
CA GLY A 53 -8.10 -3.29 3.33
C GLY A 53 -6.84 -2.86 2.57
N ARG A 54 -5.76 -2.47 3.28
CA ARG A 54 -4.48 -2.12 2.64
C ARG A 54 -3.85 -3.30 1.89
N ARG A 55 -4.01 -4.53 2.38
CA ARG A 55 -3.57 -5.73 1.64
C ARG A 55 -4.37 -5.92 0.35
N TYR A 56 -5.69 -5.70 0.37
CA TYR A 56 -6.50 -5.75 -0.85
C TYR A 56 -6.17 -4.62 -1.82
N MET A 57 -5.87 -3.41 -1.34
CA MET A 57 -5.36 -2.31 -2.16
C MET A 57 -4.08 -2.70 -2.91
N ALA A 58 -3.12 -3.28 -2.19
CA ALA A 58 -1.85 -3.73 -2.79
C ALA A 58 -2.04 -4.85 -3.83
N GLN A 59 -3.13 -5.60 -3.74
CA GLN A 59 -3.52 -6.64 -4.72
C GLN A 59 -4.34 -6.10 -5.90
N GLY A 60 -4.63 -4.80 -5.95
CA GLY A 60 -5.51 -4.20 -6.97
C GLY A 60 -7.00 -4.54 -6.78
N ARG A 61 -7.39 -5.05 -5.61
CA ARG A 61 -8.77 -5.48 -5.30
C ARG A 61 -9.53 -4.36 -4.60
N TYR A 62 -9.73 -3.24 -5.30
CA TYR A 62 -10.20 -1.97 -4.72
C TYR A 62 -11.61 -2.03 -4.12
N GLU A 63 -12.54 -2.75 -4.72
CA GLU A 63 -13.91 -2.91 -4.19
C GLU A 63 -13.90 -3.66 -2.83
N LEU A 64 -13.04 -4.68 -2.69
CA LEU A 64 -12.88 -5.42 -1.44
C LEU A 64 -12.12 -4.62 -0.39
N ALA A 65 -11.13 -3.83 -0.81
CA ALA A 65 -10.46 -2.89 0.08
C ALA A 65 -11.46 -1.88 0.67
N ARG A 66 -12.30 -1.28 -0.19
CA ARG A 66 -13.36 -0.35 0.18
C ARG A 66 -14.31 -0.94 1.21
N GLU A 67 -14.78 -2.17 0.98
CA GLU A 67 -15.64 -2.89 1.93
C GLU A 67 -14.98 -2.98 3.31
N ARG A 68 -13.71 -3.40 3.39
CA ARG A 68 -12.99 -3.50 4.67
C ARG A 68 -12.81 -2.15 5.34
N PHE A 69 -12.47 -1.10 4.60
CA PHE A 69 -12.36 0.23 5.19
C PHE A 69 -13.69 0.74 5.73
N LEU A 70 -14.82 0.45 5.07
CA LEU A 70 -16.15 0.79 5.58
C LEU A 70 -16.50 0.02 6.86
N ILE A 71 -16.20 -1.27 6.93
CA ILE A 71 -16.39 -2.08 8.15
C ILE A 71 -15.52 -1.53 9.28
N GLY A 72 -14.25 -1.22 8.98
CA GLY A 72 -13.35 -0.60 9.94
C GLY A 72 -13.87 0.74 10.43
N LEU A 73 -14.42 1.57 9.54
CA LEU A 73 -14.94 2.91 9.86
C LEU A 73 -16.15 2.81 10.79
N ALA A 74 -17.03 1.84 10.55
CA ALA A 74 -18.17 1.55 11.43
C ALA A 74 -17.73 1.09 12.83
N ALA A 75 -16.62 0.35 12.93
CA ALA A 75 -16.06 -0.10 14.20
C ALA A 75 -15.17 0.95 14.91
N ALA A 76 -14.72 1.99 14.21
CA ALA A 76 -13.81 2.98 14.77
C ALA A 76 -14.52 3.86 15.80
N GLN A 77 -13.98 3.92 17.02
CA GLN A 77 -14.47 4.82 18.07
C GLN A 77 -13.64 6.10 18.15
N ASN A 78 -12.34 6.01 17.84
CA ASN A 78 -11.41 7.13 17.85
C ASN A 78 -11.58 8.03 16.58
N PRO A 79 -11.68 9.36 16.73
CA PRO A 79 -11.84 10.29 15.59
C PRO A 79 -10.71 10.22 14.56
N GLU A 80 -9.47 10.03 15.00
CA GLU A 80 -8.31 9.91 14.12
C GLU A 80 -8.38 8.65 13.27
N MET A 81 -8.78 7.52 13.88
CA MET A 81 -9.00 6.27 13.14
C MET A 81 -10.12 6.42 12.11
N LYS A 82 -11.22 7.10 12.46
CA LYS A 82 -12.29 7.42 11.49
C LYS A 82 -11.78 8.26 10.32
N ARG A 83 -10.95 9.28 10.61
CA ARG A 83 -10.35 10.14 9.58
C ARG A 83 -9.47 9.33 8.63
N ILE A 84 -8.59 8.48 9.16
CA ILE A 84 -7.72 7.61 8.36
C ILE A 84 -8.57 6.69 7.47
N LEU A 85 -9.54 5.98 8.04
CA LEU A 85 -10.37 5.04 7.28
C LEU A 85 -11.22 5.74 6.21
N ALA A 86 -11.73 6.94 6.48
CA ALA A 86 -12.45 7.72 5.49
C ALA A 86 -11.55 8.14 4.31
N GLN A 87 -10.29 8.51 4.57
CA GLN A 87 -9.32 8.80 3.50
C GLN A 87 -9.02 7.56 2.65
N GLU A 88 -8.88 6.40 3.27
CA GLU A 88 -8.65 5.13 2.56
C GLU A 88 -9.85 4.73 1.68
N VAL A 89 -11.09 4.97 2.13
CA VAL A 89 -12.31 4.79 1.31
C VAL A 89 -12.28 5.71 0.10
N GLN A 90 -11.98 7.00 0.29
CA GLN A 90 -11.88 7.96 -0.82
C GLN A 90 -10.77 7.55 -1.81
N GLY A 91 -9.63 7.07 -1.32
CA GLY A 91 -8.57 6.50 -2.13
C GLY A 91 -9.05 5.34 -2.99
N CYS A 92 -9.82 4.40 -2.41
CA CYS A 92 -10.43 3.31 -3.16
C CYS A 92 -11.39 3.81 -4.24
N ASP A 93 -12.26 4.77 -3.91
CA ASP A 93 -13.26 5.29 -4.85
C ASP A 93 -12.59 5.90 -6.10
N MET A 94 -11.50 6.65 -5.92
CA MET A 94 -10.71 7.18 -7.04
C MET A 94 -10.09 6.08 -7.89
N MET A 95 -9.55 5.02 -7.26
CA MET A 95 -8.96 3.89 -7.99
C MET A 95 -10.00 3.07 -8.75
N VAL A 96 -11.20 2.89 -8.19
CA VAL A 96 -12.30 2.21 -8.88
C VAL A 96 -12.76 3.03 -10.07
N GLN A 97 -12.88 4.35 -9.92
CA GLN A 97 -13.27 5.25 -11.00
C GLN A 97 -12.25 5.28 -12.14
N SER A 98 -10.95 5.24 -11.83
CA SER A 98 -9.90 5.27 -12.86
C SER A 98 -9.80 3.99 -13.70
N GLN A 99 -10.42 2.89 -13.25
CA GLN A 99 -10.47 1.62 -13.96
C GLN A 99 -11.74 1.40 -14.78
N ARG A 100 -12.73 2.30 -14.66
CA ARG A 100 -13.98 2.25 -15.41
C ARG A 100 -13.87 3.12 -16.65
#